data_AF-A0A9N8Z266-F1
#
_entry.id   AF-A0A9N8Z266-F1
#
_cell.length_a   1.000
_cell.length_b   1.000
_cell.length_c   1.000
_cell.angle_alpha   90.00
_cell.angle_beta   90.00
_cell.angle_gamma   90.00
#
_symmetry.space_group_name_H-M   'P 1'
#
loop_
_entity.id
_entity.type
_entity.pdbx_description
1 polymer ?
#
loop_
_entity_poly.entity_id
_entity_poly.type
_entity_poly.pdbx_seq_one_letter_code
_entity_poly.pdbx_strand_id
1 'polypeptide(L)'
;MTPRRIDARFVSDDSRIPNTYIQSLEQCVDRLQDSSLKLQRSIHKLESGSREFSRIKRLLACQRVCELVTEPEIRDAQNSLAVQLEPRINALLSKAEEILQGLVEKDNMLQEEVDKREIEFELEMKKEQLESKQNEKVRKHSSQAQQKKQQKDVKKELMELKKKVKRLEIECEQQSQVLNEIIEAQHEFEDAFEEDLIEEEQLEQALSQIEIGSRVQDTLEEASIEERNEVEPEFVSNQIDCAQELRASGIENMKKLCKFLFPTDDLGSTVARIAEILLDAENKEIYINELSLEFPPEQDHLHRLQTAITLLNAFEITEIVCDEELKEGQNEDKMILRLKVDS
;
A
#
# COMPACT_ATOMS: atom_id res chain seq x y z
N MET A 1 48.92 60.57 -57.76
CA MET A 1 49.95 61.59 -57.45
C MET A 1 49.49 62.31 -56.19
N THR A 2 50.03 61.99 -55.02
CA THR A 2 51.35 62.46 -54.54
C THR A 2 52.09 61.36 -53.74
N PRO A 3 53.42 61.22 -53.89
CA PRO A 3 54.20 60.23 -53.16
C PRO A 3 54.58 60.78 -51.77
N ARG A 4 54.24 60.04 -50.70
CA ARG A 4 54.77 60.34 -49.37
C ARG A 4 56.24 59.91 -49.33
N ARG A 5 57.11 60.90 -49.14
CA ARG A 5 58.54 60.80 -48.86
C ARG A 5 58.81 59.73 -47.80
N ILE A 6 59.60 58.74 -48.19
CA ILE A 6 60.37 57.90 -47.27
C ILE A 6 61.68 58.65 -47.06
N ASP A 7 61.75 59.45 -45.99
CA ASP A 7 63.03 59.96 -45.50
C ASP A 7 63.55 58.96 -44.47
N ALA A 8 64.32 58.00 -44.98
CA ALA A 8 65.23 57.20 -44.19
C ALA A 8 66.34 58.13 -43.67
N ARG A 9 66.22 58.58 -42.43
CA ARG A 9 67.37 58.98 -41.62
C ARG A 9 67.58 57.92 -40.55
N PHE A 10 68.27 56.87 -40.95
CA PHE A 10 69.09 56.09 -40.04
C PHE A 10 70.18 57.01 -39.51
N VAL A 11 69.92 57.59 -38.34
CA VAL A 11 70.98 58.01 -37.43
C VAL A 11 71.04 56.91 -36.38
N SER A 12 72.09 56.11 -36.48
CA SER A 12 72.50 55.17 -35.45
C SER A 12 72.76 55.95 -34.16
N ASP A 13 71.85 55.84 -33.20
CA ASP A 13 72.12 56.22 -31.82
C ASP A 13 71.30 55.32 -30.88
N ASP A 14 71.96 54.83 -29.84
CA ASP A 14 71.59 53.76 -28.92
C ASP A 14 70.11 53.32 -28.90
N SER A 15 69.84 52.12 -29.42
CA SER A 15 68.57 51.40 -29.26
C SER A 15 68.42 50.84 -27.83
N ARG A 16 68.54 51.71 -26.82
CA ARG A 16 68.07 51.43 -25.46
C ARG A 16 66.64 51.94 -25.39
N ILE A 17 65.68 51.04 -25.61
CA ILE A 17 64.28 51.31 -25.27
C ILE A 17 64.28 51.89 -23.85
N PRO A 18 63.64 53.05 -23.60
CA PRO A 18 63.61 53.63 -22.27
C PRO A 18 63.06 52.59 -21.30
N ASN A 19 63.85 52.20 -20.29
CA ASN A 19 63.44 51.20 -19.29
C ASN A 19 62.06 51.51 -18.68
N THR A 20 61.66 52.78 -18.66
CA THR A 20 60.34 53.26 -18.22
C THR A 20 59.18 52.79 -19.09
N TYR A 21 59.39 52.62 -20.40
CA TYR A 21 58.37 52.09 -21.32
C TYR A 21 58.17 50.58 -21.11
N ILE A 22 59.27 49.84 -20.93
CA ILE A 22 59.23 48.40 -20.62
C ILE A 22 58.51 48.18 -19.29
N GLN A 23 58.85 48.95 -18.25
CA GLN A 23 58.18 48.89 -16.94
C GLN A 23 56.68 49.22 -17.00
N SER A 24 56.29 50.20 -17.82
CA SER A 24 54.87 50.56 -17.98
C SER A 24 54.08 49.47 -18.71
N LEU A 25 54.72 48.80 -19.68
CA LEU A 25 54.13 47.66 -20.38
C LEU A 25 53.99 46.46 -19.44
N GLU A 26 55.04 46.13 -18.68
CA GLU A 26 55.03 45.07 -17.66
C GLU A 26 53.89 45.31 -16.64
N GLN A 27 53.78 46.52 -16.10
CA GLN A 27 52.68 46.87 -15.20
C GLN A 27 51.28 46.77 -15.85
N CYS A 28 51.18 47.02 -17.16
CA CYS A 28 49.92 46.88 -17.88
C CYS A 28 49.56 45.40 -18.09
N VAL A 29 50.55 44.57 -18.41
CA VAL A 29 50.40 43.11 -18.50
C VAL A 29 50.04 42.53 -17.13
N ASP A 30 50.70 42.94 -16.05
CA ASP A 30 50.42 42.51 -14.69
C ASP A 30 48.98 42.86 -14.28
N ARG A 31 48.54 44.11 -14.55
CA ARG A 31 47.16 44.54 -14.27
C ARG A 31 46.13 43.78 -15.09
N LEU A 32 46.45 43.46 -16.34
CA LEU A 32 45.56 42.67 -17.20
C LEU A 32 45.47 41.23 -16.69
N GLN A 33 46.59 40.65 -16.27
CA GLN A 33 46.66 39.31 -15.69
C GLN A 33 45.87 39.26 -14.37
N ASP A 34 46.02 40.26 -13.51
CA ASP A 34 45.22 40.40 -12.29
C ASP A 34 43.72 40.54 -12.58
N SER A 35 43.35 41.31 -13.59
CA SER A 35 41.95 41.45 -14.01
C SER A 35 41.40 40.13 -14.54
N SER A 36 42.20 39.38 -15.29
CA SER A 36 41.84 38.06 -15.81
C SER A 36 41.64 37.05 -14.67
N LEU A 37 42.55 37.01 -13.70
CA LEU A 37 42.45 36.15 -12.52
C LEU A 37 41.23 36.50 -11.66
N LYS A 38 40.93 37.79 -11.47
CA LYS A 38 39.72 38.23 -10.76
C LYS A 38 38.45 37.79 -11.47
N LEU A 39 38.40 37.93 -12.80
CA LEU A 39 37.25 37.48 -13.59
C LEU A 39 37.07 35.96 -13.50
N GLN A 40 38.16 35.19 -13.60
CA GLN A 40 38.13 33.74 -13.42
C GLN A 40 37.61 33.33 -12.04
N ARG A 41 38.05 34.02 -10.97
CA ARG A 41 37.52 33.78 -9.62
C ARG A 41 36.03 34.13 -9.50
N SER A 42 35.58 35.20 -10.15
CA SER A 42 34.17 35.59 -10.15
C SER A 42 33.30 34.59 -10.92
N ILE A 43 33.78 34.08 -12.05
CA ILE A 43 33.11 33.02 -12.81
C ILE A 43 33.00 31.76 -11.95
N HIS A 44 34.09 31.34 -11.32
CA HIS A 44 34.08 30.14 -10.48
C HIS A 44 33.11 30.26 -9.29
N LYS A 45 33.06 31.43 -8.64
CA LYS A 45 32.09 31.71 -7.57
C LYS A 45 30.64 31.70 -8.06
N LEU A 46 30.39 32.20 -9.27
CA LEU A 46 29.05 32.18 -9.85
C LEU A 46 28.65 30.76 -10.24
N GLU A 47 29.56 29.98 -10.80
CA GLU A 47 29.34 28.57 -11.14
C GLU A 47 29.01 27.75 -9.90
N SER A 48 29.77 27.91 -8.80
CA SER A 48 29.50 27.21 -7.55
C SER A 48 28.15 27.61 -6.95
N GLY A 49 27.80 28.91 -6.97
CA GLY A 49 26.48 29.38 -6.49
C GLY A 49 25.31 29.01 -7.40
N SER A 50 25.54 28.85 -8.71
CA SER A 50 24.49 28.54 -9.69
C SER A 50 24.05 27.07 -9.70
N ARG A 51 24.88 26.15 -9.21
CA ARG A 51 24.53 24.72 -9.12
C ARG A 51 23.32 24.47 -8.21
N GLU A 52 23.21 25.24 -7.14
CA GLU A 52 22.11 25.11 -6.18
C GLU A 52 20.77 25.59 -6.76
N PHE A 53 20.79 26.52 -7.72
CA PHE A 53 19.55 26.99 -8.37
C PHE A 53 18.88 25.90 -9.20
N SER A 54 19.63 25.02 -9.87
CA SER A 54 19.04 23.87 -10.56
C SER A 54 18.40 22.88 -9.58
N ARG A 55 19.00 22.69 -8.39
CA ARG A 55 18.43 21.83 -7.35
C ARG A 55 17.16 22.42 -6.76
N ILE A 56 17.17 23.72 -6.40
CA ILE A 56 15.99 24.42 -5.88
C ILE A 56 14.87 24.47 -6.93
N LYS A 57 15.19 24.69 -8.21
CA LYS A 57 14.20 24.66 -9.29
C LYS A 57 13.56 23.28 -9.45
N ARG A 58 14.35 22.20 -9.29
CA ARG A 58 13.83 20.82 -9.26
C ARG A 58 12.95 20.60 -8.02
N LEU A 59 13.37 21.02 -6.84
CA LEU A 59 12.57 20.92 -5.62
C LEU A 59 11.24 21.68 -5.71
N LEU A 60 11.24 22.89 -6.26
CA LEU A 60 10.01 23.65 -6.50
C LEU A 60 9.11 23.00 -7.56
N ALA A 61 9.68 22.29 -8.54
CA ALA A 61 8.91 21.52 -9.50
C ALA A 61 8.36 20.21 -8.88
N CYS A 62 9.09 19.62 -7.94
CA CYS A 62 8.68 18.44 -7.18
C CYS A 62 7.77 18.76 -5.99
N GLN A 63 7.57 20.04 -5.66
CA GLN A 63 6.54 20.47 -4.72
C GLN A 63 5.19 20.20 -5.38
N ARG A 64 4.76 18.93 -5.30
CA ARG A 64 3.42 18.46 -5.62
C ARG A 64 2.47 19.46 -5.00
N VAL A 65 1.50 19.90 -5.80
CA VAL A 65 0.39 20.69 -5.34
C VAL A 65 -0.33 19.83 -4.31
N CYS A 66 -0.03 20.04 -3.03
CA CYS A 66 -0.84 19.48 -1.96
C CYS A 66 -2.19 20.18 -2.10
N GLU A 67 -3.18 19.47 -2.62
CA GLU A 67 -4.56 19.90 -2.55
C GLU A 67 -4.94 19.89 -1.08
N LEU A 68 -4.74 21.05 -0.44
CA LEU A 68 -5.09 21.27 0.95
C LEU A 68 -6.61 21.37 1.00
N VAL A 69 -7.26 20.24 1.31
CA VAL A 69 -8.67 20.24 1.69
C VAL A 69 -8.78 20.95 3.02
N THR A 70 -9.52 22.05 3.04
CA THR A 70 -9.67 22.85 4.25
C THR A 70 -10.70 22.22 5.18
N GLU A 71 -10.52 22.36 6.50
CA GLU A 71 -11.49 21.89 7.49
C GLU A 71 -12.95 22.30 7.22
N PRO A 72 -13.27 23.54 6.79
CA PRO A 72 -14.64 23.89 6.43
C PRO A 72 -15.18 23.07 5.24
N GLU A 73 -14.37 22.77 4.23
CA GLU A 73 -14.79 21.93 3.10
C GLU A 73 -15.10 20.50 3.54
N ILE A 74 -14.30 19.94 4.45
CA ILE A 74 -14.56 18.62 5.04
C ILE A 74 -15.88 18.65 5.80
N ARG A 75 -16.11 19.69 6.62
CA ARG A 75 -17.33 19.84 7.41
C ARG A 75 -18.57 20.00 6.54
N ASP A 76 -18.47 20.77 5.46
CA ASP A 76 -19.56 20.96 4.50
C ASP A 76 -19.85 19.66 3.74
N ALA A 77 -18.82 18.90 3.35
CA ALA A 77 -18.98 17.58 2.73
C ALA A 77 -19.64 16.59 3.69
N GLN A 78 -19.22 16.56 4.96
CA GLN A 78 -19.82 15.72 6.00
C GLN A 78 -21.30 16.08 6.22
N ASN A 79 -21.62 17.37 6.33
CA ASN A 79 -23.00 17.83 6.50
C ASN A 79 -23.86 17.49 5.28
N SER A 80 -23.34 17.68 4.07
CA SER A 80 -24.03 17.32 2.83
C SER A 80 -24.29 15.82 2.74
N LEU A 81 -23.30 15.01 3.13
CA LEU A 81 -23.42 13.56 3.19
C LEU A 81 -24.43 13.12 4.25
N ALA A 82 -24.41 13.73 5.43
CA ALA A 82 -25.37 13.44 6.50
C ALA A 82 -26.81 13.71 6.05
N VAL A 83 -27.07 14.86 5.41
CA VAL A 83 -28.39 15.21 4.86
C VAL A 83 -28.86 14.22 3.79
N GLN A 84 -27.92 13.64 3.02
CA GLN A 84 -28.24 12.63 2.01
C GLN A 84 -28.46 11.24 2.60
N LEU A 85 -27.70 10.85 3.62
CA LEU A 85 -27.76 9.52 4.22
C LEU A 85 -28.91 9.36 5.20
N GLU A 86 -29.25 10.40 5.96
CA GLU A 86 -30.32 10.38 6.96
C GLU A 86 -31.68 9.87 6.42
N PRO A 87 -32.22 10.37 5.29
CA PRO A 87 -33.47 9.83 4.75
C PRO A 87 -33.35 8.38 4.28
N ARG A 88 -32.16 7.95 3.82
CA ARG A 88 -31.92 6.58 3.37
C ARG A 88 -31.83 5.60 4.54
N ILE A 89 -31.18 6.00 5.62
CA ILE A 89 -31.11 5.24 6.88
C ILE A 89 -32.52 5.10 7.45
N ASN A 90 -33.28 6.20 7.53
CA ASN A 90 -34.66 6.17 8.02
C ASN A 90 -35.56 5.25 7.19
N ALA A 91 -35.43 5.25 5.85
CA ALA A 91 -36.17 4.34 5.00
C ALA A 91 -35.82 2.86 5.26
N LEU A 92 -34.54 2.55 5.49
CA LEU A 92 -34.10 1.20 5.83
C LEU A 92 -34.57 0.77 7.22
N LEU A 93 -34.53 1.67 8.20
CA LEU A 93 -35.06 1.42 9.55
C LEU A 93 -36.57 1.16 9.50
N SER A 94 -37.35 1.99 8.81
CA SER A 94 -38.78 1.75 8.65
C SER A 94 -39.10 0.42 7.97
N LYS A 95 -38.29 0.01 6.98
CA LYS A 95 -38.43 -1.30 6.34
C LYS A 95 -38.09 -2.45 7.28
N ALA A 96 -37.05 -2.30 8.11
CA ALA A 96 -36.68 -3.28 9.11
C ALA A 96 -37.78 -3.42 10.19
N GLU A 97 -38.33 -2.30 10.65
CA GLU A 97 -39.46 -2.26 11.59
C GLU A 97 -40.71 -2.92 11.01
N GLU A 98 -41.03 -2.69 9.73
CA GLU A 98 -42.15 -3.34 9.05
C GLU A 98 -41.98 -4.87 8.97
N ILE A 99 -40.77 -5.33 8.63
CA ILE A 99 -40.46 -6.77 8.60
C ILE A 99 -40.56 -7.38 10.00
N LEU A 100 -40.04 -6.70 11.02
CA LEU A 100 -40.13 -7.15 12.41
C LEU A 100 -41.58 -7.23 12.89
N GLN A 101 -42.41 -6.22 12.61
CA GLN A 101 -43.84 -6.26 12.93
C GLN A 101 -44.52 -7.44 12.21
N GLY A 102 -44.22 -7.64 10.93
CA GLY A 102 -44.76 -8.76 10.18
C GLY A 102 -44.27 -10.14 10.64
N LEU A 103 -43.12 -10.23 11.33
CA LEU A 103 -42.66 -11.46 11.99
C LEU A 103 -43.37 -11.67 13.33
N VAL A 104 -43.53 -10.61 14.13
CA VAL A 104 -44.26 -10.66 15.40
C VAL A 104 -45.72 -11.08 15.19
N GLU A 105 -46.37 -10.55 14.14
CA GLU A 105 -47.73 -10.98 13.79
C GLU A 105 -47.79 -12.47 13.41
N LYS A 106 -46.81 -12.97 12.66
CA LYS A 106 -46.74 -14.40 12.31
C LYS A 106 -46.48 -15.27 13.54
N ASP A 107 -45.61 -14.82 14.44
CA ASP A 107 -45.32 -15.50 15.69
C ASP A 107 -46.57 -15.61 16.57
N ASN A 108 -47.32 -14.51 16.72
CA ASN A 108 -48.60 -14.51 17.43
C ASN A 108 -49.62 -15.44 16.78
N MET A 109 -49.75 -15.43 15.45
CA MET A 109 -50.66 -16.35 14.74
C MET A 109 -50.28 -17.82 14.93
N LEU A 110 -48.99 -18.14 14.91
CA LEU A 110 -48.50 -19.50 15.16
C LEU A 110 -48.73 -19.91 16.60
N GLN A 111 -48.51 -19.01 17.56
CA GLN A 111 -48.78 -19.26 18.96
C GLN A 111 -50.27 -19.53 19.20
N GLU A 112 -51.17 -18.74 18.62
CA GLU A 112 -52.61 -18.98 18.68
C GLU A 112 -53.00 -20.34 18.07
N GLU A 113 -52.35 -20.75 16.97
CA GLU A 113 -52.59 -22.06 16.35
C GLU A 113 -52.09 -23.22 17.24
N VAL A 114 -50.94 -23.04 17.91
CA VAL A 114 -50.42 -24.00 18.88
C VAL A 114 -51.36 -24.13 20.06
N ASP A 115 -51.75 -23.02 20.70
CA ASP A 115 -52.65 -22.98 21.85
C ASP A 115 -53.99 -23.66 21.51
N LYS A 116 -54.53 -23.39 20.31
CA LYS A 116 -55.77 -24.02 19.85
C LYS A 116 -55.62 -25.54 19.71
N ARG A 117 -54.52 -26.01 19.14
CA ARG A 117 -54.25 -27.45 19.00
C ARG A 117 -54.03 -28.13 20.35
N GLU A 118 -53.40 -27.45 21.30
CA GLU A 118 -53.25 -27.96 22.67
C GLU A 118 -54.62 -28.13 23.35
N ILE A 119 -55.51 -27.15 23.23
CA ILE A 119 -56.88 -27.24 23.76
C ILE A 119 -57.65 -28.39 23.09
N GLU A 120 -57.59 -28.50 21.76
CA GLU A 120 -58.23 -29.60 21.01
C GLU A 120 -57.70 -30.97 21.46
N PHE A 121 -56.38 -31.09 21.65
CA PHE A 121 -55.72 -32.30 22.12
C PHE A 121 -56.14 -32.67 23.56
N GLU A 122 -56.23 -31.69 24.47
CA GLU A 122 -56.71 -31.92 25.84
C GLU A 122 -58.17 -32.39 25.88
N LEU A 123 -59.03 -31.81 25.03
CA LEU A 123 -60.44 -32.20 24.94
C LEU A 123 -60.59 -33.63 24.42
N GLU A 124 -59.82 -34.01 23.40
CA GLU A 124 -59.83 -35.39 22.88
C GLU A 124 -59.32 -36.38 23.92
N MET A 125 -58.21 -36.07 24.61
CA MET A 125 -57.68 -36.87 25.72
C MET A 125 -58.72 -37.07 26.85
N LYS A 126 -59.43 -36.00 27.24
CA LYS A 126 -60.51 -36.09 28.26
C LYS A 126 -61.67 -36.96 27.77
N LYS A 127 -62.04 -36.86 26.49
CA LYS A 127 -63.10 -37.66 25.87
C LYS A 127 -62.73 -39.15 25.84
N GLU A 128 -61.51 -39.49 25.43
CA GLU A 128 -61.01 -40.88 25.46
C GLU A 128 -60.99 -41.46 26.89
N GLN A 129 -60.63 -40.65 27.89
CA GLN A 129 -60.68 -41.07 29.30
C GLN A 129 -62.10 -41.30 29.82
N LEU A 130 -63.10 -40.57 29.33
CA LEU A 130 -64.51 -40.78 29.69
C LEU A 130 -65.12 -41.98 28.94
N GLU A 131 -64.78 -42.15 27.65
CA GLU A 131 -65.24 -43.28 26.84
C GLU A 131 -64.63 -44.62 27.29
N SER A 132 -63.39 -44.61 27.81
CA SER A 132 -62.77 -45.80 28.42
C SER A 132 -63.42 -46.20 29.75
N LYS A 133 -63.96 -45.25 30.52
CA LYS A 133 -64.71 -45.51 31.77
C LYS A 133 -66.17 -45.94 31.53
N GLN A 134 -66.82 -45.49 30.46
CA GLN A 134 -68.18 -45.94 30.11
C GLN A 134 -68.23 -47.29 29.36
N ASN A 135 -67.16 -47.66 28.63
CA ASN A 135 -67.10 -48.93 27.90
C ASN A 135 -66.76 -50.16 28.76
N GLU A 136 -66.54 -50.02 30.07
CA GLU A 136 -66.40 -51.16 30.99
C GLU A 136 -67.74 -51.84 31.33
N LYS A 137 -68.90 -51.25 31.00
CA LYS A 137 -70.23 -51.83 31.32
C LYS A 137 -71.15 -52.15 30.15
N VAL A 138 -70.82 -51.80 28.91
CA VAL A 138 -71.66 -52.15 27.74
C VAL A 138 -70.79 -52.66 26.58
N ARG A 139 -70.27 -53.88 26.73
CA ARG A 139 -69.62 -54.60 25.61
C ARG A 139 -70.22 -56.00 25.45
N LYS A 140 -71.50 -56.04 25.09
CA LYS A 140 -72.09 -57.18 24.36
C LYS A 140 -73.02 -56.65 23.26
N HIS A 141 -72.52 -56.79 22.04
CA HIS A 141 -73.20 -56.68 20.74
C HIS A 141 -73.48 -55.28 20.17
N SER A 142 -73.07 -55.13 18.90
CA SER A 142 -73.43 -54.08 17.94
C SER A 142 -72.63 -52.77 17.95
N SER A 143 -71.46 -52.74 17.28
CA SER A 143 -70.94 -51.56 16.53
C SER A 143 -69.58 -51.77 15.82
N GLN A 144 -69.28 -52.98 15.34
CA GLN A 144 -67.99 -53.28 14.68
C GLN A 144 -67.80 -52.62 13.29
N ALA A 145 -68.88 -52.11 12.68
CA ALA A 145 -68.82 -51.49 11.35
C ALA A 145 -68.56 -49.96 11.40
N GLN A 146 -69.01 -49.26 12.44
CA GLN A 146 -68.78 -47.81 12.59
C GLN A 146 -67.38 -47.48 13.13
N GLN A 147 -66.86 -48.27 14.09
CA GLN A 147 -65.49 -48.09 14.60
C GLN A 147 -64.41 -48.31 13.52
N LYS A 148 -64.64 -49.20 12.55
CA LYS A 148 -63.69 -49.43 11.44
C LYS A 148 -63.62 -48.28 10.43
N LYS A 149 -64.69 -47.48 10.29
CA LYS A 149 -64.68 -46.29 9.41
C LYS A 149 -63.96 -45.13 10.08
N GLN A 150 -64.30 -44.82 11.34
CA GLN A 150 -63.63 -43.77 12.11
C GLN A 150 -62.13 -44.05 12.30
N GLN A 151 -61.72 -45.29 12.58
CA GLN A 151 -60.29 -45.65 12.63
C GLN A 151 -59.57 -45.50 11.28
N LYS A 152 -60.28 -45.56 10.15
CA LYS A 152 -59.70 -45.37 8.83
C LYS A 152 -59.50 -43.89 8.51
N ASP A 153 -60.44 -43.04 8.92
CA ASP A 153 -60.38 -41.60 8.68
C ASP A 153 -59.32 -40.94 9.57
N VAL A 154 -59.26 -41.31 10.87
CA VAL A 154 -58.20 -40.86 11.79
C VAL A 154 -56.81 -41.31 11.31
N LYS A 155 -56.68 -42.54 10.78
CA LYS A 155 -55.40 -43.00 10.21
C LYS A 155 -54.98 -42.20 8.98
N LYS A 156 -55.92 -41.71 8.18
CA LYS A 156 -55.60 -40.86 7.02
C LYS A 156 -55.15 -39.48 7.47
N GLU A 157 -55.86 -38.86 8.41
CA GLU A 157 -55.48 -37.56 8.98
C GLU A 157 -54.10 -37.65 9.67
N LEU A 158 -53.83 -38.70 10.43
CA LEU A 158 -52.53 -38.91 11.07
C LEU A 158 -51.42 -39.09 10.02
N MET A 159 -51.70 -39.75 8.89
CA MET A 159 -50.75 -39.89 7.79
C MET A 159 -50.50 -38.56 7.05
N GLU A 160 -51.52 -37.73 6.88
CA GLU A 160 -51.37 -36.38 6.32
C GLU A 160 -50.63 -35.43 7.25
N LEU A 161 -50.95 -35.46 8.55
CA LEU A 161 -50.29 -34.66 9.57
C LEU A 161 -48.80 -35.05 9.67
N LYS A 162 -48.50 -36.35 9.65
CA LYS A 162 -47.12 -36.85 9.63
C LYS A 162 -46.35 -36.42 8.36
N LYS A 163 -47.04 -36.27 7.23
CA LYS A 163 -46.46 -35.70 6.00
C LYS A 163 -46.28 -34.18 6.07
N LYS A 164 -47.14 -33.45 6.79
CA LYS A 164 -46.96 -32.00 7.02
C LYS A 164 -45.80 -31.74 7.99
N VAL A 165 -45.74 -32.48 9.10
CA VAL A 165 -44.63 -32.39 10.07
C VAL A 165 -43.30 -32.64 9.38
N LYS A 166 -43.17 -33.73 8.62
CA LYS A 166 -41.94 -33.99 7.85
C LYS A 166 -41.57 -32.90 6.85
N ARG A 167 -42.55 -32.20 6.27
CA ARG A 167 -42.27 -31.08 5.36
C ARG A 167 -41.77 -29.85 6.11
N LEU A 168 -42.40 -29.52 7.23
CA LEU A 168 -41.97 -28.42 8.09
C LEU A 168 -40.59 -28.69 8.72
N GLU A 169 -40.30 -29.94 9.06
CA GLU A 169 -39.00 -30.36 9.59
C GLU A 169 -37.88 -30.12 8.56
N ILE A 170 -38.10 -30.49 7.29
CA ILE A 170 -37.19 -30.21 6.18
C ILE A 170 -37.05 -28.70 5.93
N GLU A 171 -38.15 -27.94 5.98
CA GLU A 171 -38.13 -26.49 5.79
C GLU A 171 -37.36 -25.77 6.92
N CYS A 172 -37.49 -26.25 8.15
CA CYS A 172 -36.74 -25.75 9.31
C CYS A 172 -35.25 -26.07 9.22
N GLU A 173 -34.88 -27.29 8.76
CA GLU A 173 -33.48 -27.65 8.46
C GLU A 173 -32.90 -26.77 7.35
N GLN A 174 -33.66 -26.50 6.29
CA GLN A 174 -33.23 -25.60 5.22
C GLN A 174 -33.02 -24.16 5.71
N GLN A 175 -33.94 -23.63 6.53
CA GLN A 175 -33.78 -22.30 7.11
C GLN A 175 -32.59 -22.24 8.07
N SER A 176 -32.35 -23.28 8.85
CA SER A 176 -31.17 -23.36 9.73
C SER A 176 -29.87 -23.41 8.94
N GLN A 177 -29.84 -24.07 7.78
CA GLN A 177 -28.67 -24.07 6.88
C GLN A 177 -28.39 -22.67 6.33
N VAL A 178 -29.43 -21.98 5.83
CA VAL A 178 -29.29 -20.60 5.33
C VAL A 178 -28.84 -19.65 6.43
N LEU A 179 -29.33 -19.82 7.65
CA LEU A 179 -28.90 -19.00 8.79
C LEU A 179 -27.42 -19.22 9.12
N ASN A 180 -26.95 -20.46 9.08
CA ASN A 180 -25.53 -20.78 9.29
C ASN A 180 -24.66 -20.20 8.16
N GLU A 181 -25.09 -20.28 6.90
CA GLU A 181 -24.37 -19.66 5.78
C GLU A 181 -24.28 -18.13 5.93
N ILE A 182 -25.34 -17.48 6.43
CA ILE A 182 -25.31 -16.03 6.71
C ILE A 182 -24.34 -15.70 7.85
N ILE A 183 -24.33 -16.50 8.92
CA ILE A 183 -23.42 -16.31 10.06
C ILE A 183 -21.97 -16.50 9.62
N GLU A 184 -21.67 -17.53 8.83
CA GLU A 184 -20.33 -17.75 8.25
C GLU A 184 -19.90 -16.56 7.38
N ALA A 185 -20.79 -16.06 6.51
CA ALA A 185 -20.50 -14.89 5.68
C ALA A 185 -20.30 -13.60 6.51
N GLN A 186 -20.96 -13.47 7.66
CA GLN A 186 -20.71 -12.35 8.58
C GLN A 186 -19.35 -12.47 9.26
N HIS A 187 -18.96 -13.68 9.67
CA HIS A 187 -17.67 -13.92 10.31
C HIS A 187 -16.50 -13.68 9.34
N GLU A 188 -16.62 -14.13 8.08
CA GLU A 188 -15.64 -13.84 7.03
C GLU A 188 -15.49 -12.33 6.78
N PHE A 189 -16.59 -11.57 6.93
CA PHE A 189 -16.57 -10.13 6.76
C PHE A 189 -15.92 -9.40 7.95
N GLU A 190 -16.12 -9.90 9.17
CA GLU A 190 -15.47 -9.37 10.38
C GLU A 190 -13.97 -9.68 10.38
N ASP A 191 -13.57 -10.91 10.01
CA ASP A 191 -12.16 -11.32 9.94
C ASP A 191 -11.39 -10.49 8.90
N ALA A 192 -11.98 -10.22 7.73
CA ALA A 192 -11.37 -9.35 6.72
C ALA A 192 -11.19 -7.90 7.19
N PHE A 193 -12.12 -7.41 8.02
CA PHE A 193 -12.04 -6.05 8.58
C PHE A 193 -10.99 -5.92 9.67
N GLU A 194 -10.77 -6.98 10.46
CA GLU A 194 -9.74 -7.03 11.50
C GLU A 194 -8.32 -7.11 10.91
N GLU A 195 -8.13 -7.85 9.80
CA GLU A 195 -6.86 -7.87 9.06
C GLU A 195 -6.50 -6.48 8.50
N ASP A 196 -7.47 -5.78 7.88
CA ASP A 196 -7.25 -4.43 7.33
C ASP A 196 -6.86 -3.40 8.42
N LEU A 197 -7.46 -3.48 9.62
CA LEU A 197 -7.13 -2.58 10.74
C LEU A 197 -5.71 -2.82 11.29
N ILE A 198 -5.29 -4.09 11.37
CA ILE A 198 -3.94 -4.45 11.85
C ILE A 198 -2.89 -3.97 10.86
N GLU A 199 -3.16 -4.03 9.55
CA GLU A 199 -2.25 -3.54 8.52
C GLU A 199 -2.11 -2.01 8.53
N GLU A 200 -3.20 -1.27 8.76
CA GLU A 200 -3.17 0.20 8.87
C GLU A 200 -2.34 0.65 10.09
N GLU A 201 -2.51 0.00 11.25
CA GLU A 201 -1.73 0.32 12.46
C GLU A 201 -0.24 -0.01 12.29
N GLN A 202 0.09 -1.12 11.60
CA GLN A 202 1.48 -1.46 11.28
C GLN A 202 2.12 -0.47 10.29
N LEU A 203 1.35 0.04 9.33
CA LEU A 203 1.83 1.04 8.37
C LEU A 203 2.09 2.39 9.06
N GLU A 204 1.19 2.82 9.95
CA GLU A 204 1.32 4.05 10.72
C GLU A 204 2.53 3.97 11.66
N GLN A 205 2.74 2.82 12.29
CA GLN A 205 3.91 2.57 13.12
C GLN A 205 5.21 2.58 12.31
N ALA A 206 5.23 2.01 11.10
CA ALA A 206 6.40 2.02 10.21
C ALA A 206 6.75 3.43 9.73
N LEU A 207 5.74 4.24 9.35
CA LEU A 207 5.94 5.64 8.95
C LEU A 207 6.51 6.49 10.09
N SER A 208 6.05 6.28 11.33
CA SER A 208 6.60 6.97 12.50
C SER A 208 8.10 6.67 12.74
N GLN A 209 8.53 5.43 12.48
CA GLN A 209 9.94 5.05 12.62
C GLN A 209 10.82 5.67 11.54
N ILE A 210 10.30 5.82 10.32
CA ILE A 210 11.01 6.48 9.21
C ILE A 210 11.18 7.98 9.49
N GLU A 211 10.16 8.64 10.05
CA GLU A 211 10.22 10.08 10.40
C GLU A 211 11.25 10.37 11.51
N ILE A 212 11.42 9.44 12.46
CA ILE A 212 12.47 9.53 13.48
C ILE A 212 13.85 9.34 12.86
N GLY A 213 14.00 8.41 11.91
CA GLY A 213 15.26 8.16 11.21
C GLY A 213 15.76 9.36 10.40
N SER A 214 14.86 10.08 9.71
CA SER A 214 15.27 11.25 8.90
C SER A 214 15.74 12.43 9.77
N ARG A 215 15.10 12.67 10.92
CA ARG A 215 15.53 13.71 11.88
C ARG A 215 16.92 13.46 12.48
N VAL A 216 17.35 12.21 12.59
CA VAL A 216 18.68 11.86 13.10
C VAL A 216 19.76 12.09 12.03
N GLN A 217 19.45 11.90 10.74
CA GLN A 217 20.38 12.22 9.66
C GLN A 217 20.63 13.72 9.51
N ASP A 218 19.58 14.56 9.65
CA ASP A 218 19.72 16.02 9.59
C ASP A 218 20.60 16.59 10.71
N THR A 219 20.57 15.97 11.90
CA THR A 219 21.39 16.40 13.05
C THR A 219 22.84 15.91 12.98
N LEU A 220 23.12 14.81 12.27
CA LEU A 220 24.48 14.30 12.04
C LEU A 220 25.24 15.06 10.94
N GLU A 221 24.53 15.59 9.94
CA GLU A 221 25.14 16.44 8.91
C GLU A 221 25.54 17.83 9.46
N GLU A 222 24.78 18.38 10.41
CA GLU A 222 25.14 19.64 11.09
C GLU A 222 26.31 19.48 12.09
N ALA A 223 26.47 18.31 12.72
CA ALA A 223 27.58 18.04 13.64
C ALA A 223 28.93 17.78 12.95
N SER A 224 28.93 17.56 11.63
CA SER A 224 30.15 17.18 10.88
C SER A 224 31.00 18.38 10.40
N ILE A 225 30.57 19.63 10.69
CA ILE A 225 31.26 20.84 10.21
C ILE A 225 32.13 21.53 11.28
N GLU A 226 31.97 21.22 12.57
CA GLU A 226 32.78 21.80 13.65
C GLU A 226 33.25 20.74 14.65
N GLU A 227 34.33 20.02 14.34
CA GLU A 227 35.42 19.65 15.28
C GLU A 227 36.37 18.64 14.63
N ARG A 228 37.43 19.15 14.00
CA ARG A 228 38.64 18.37 13.74
C ARG A 228 39.57 18.52 14.94
N ASN A 229 39.37 17.73 15.98
CA ASN A 229 40.40 17.40 16.96
C ASN A 229 40.16 15.97 17.48
N GLU A 230 41.19 15.14 17.31
CA GLU A 230 41.46 13.84 17.96
C GLU A 230 40.27 13.15 18.66
N VAL A 231 39.46 12.41 17.90
CA VAL A 231 38.42 11.52 18.44
C VAL A 231 39.00 10.11 18.59
N GLU A 232 38.87 9.57 19.80
CA GLU A 232 39.31 8.21 20.14
C GLU A 232 38.58 7.13 19.32
N PRO A 233 39.29 6.07 18.89
CA PRO A 233 38.77 5.06 17.96
C PRO A 233 37.59 4.22 18.51
N GLU A 234 37.36 4.19 19.83
CA GLU A 234 36.26 3.42 20.44
C GLU A 234 34.87 4.06 20.19
N PHE A 235 34.81 5.37 19.96
CA PHE A 235 33.53 6.05 19.71
C PHE A 235 33.03 5.84 18.28
N VAL A 236 33.94 5.68 17.32
CA VAL A 236 33.62 5.45 15.91
C VAL A 236 33.04 4.05 15.69
N SER A 237 33.53 3.04 16.44
CA SER A 237 33.04 1.66 16.29
C SER A 237 31.56 1.52 16.71
N ASN A 238 31.17 2.14 17.83
CA ASN A 238 29.77 2.09 18.30
C ASN A 238 28.78 2.81 17.36
N GLN A 239 29.23 3.84 16.64
CA GLN A 239 28.38 4.52 15.65
C GLN A 239 28.22 3.70 14.36
N ILE A 240 29.25 2.97 13.95
CA ILE A 240 29.18 2.06 12.79
C ILE A 240 28.18 0.93 13.08
N ASP A 241 28.22 0.35 14.29
CA ASP A 241 27.31 -0.73 14.68
C ASP A 241 25.85 -0.25 14.69
N CYS A 242 25.58 0.95 15.23
CA CYS A 242 24.25 1.57 15.22
C CYS A 242 23.74 1.86 13.80
N ALA A 243 24.61 2.36 12.92
CA ALA A 243 24.26 2.61 11.52
C ALA A 243 24.01 1.31 10.74
N GLN A 244 24.72 0.23 11.07
CA GLN A 244 24.49 -1.09 10.48
C GLN A 244 23.16 -1.70 10.93
N GLU A 245 22.79 -1.56 12.20
CA GLU A 245 21.53 -2.05 12.74
C GLU A 245 20.32 -1.28 12.15
N LEU A 246 20.44 0.05 12.02
CA LEU A 246 19.45 0.88 11.33
C LEU A 246 19.29 0.50 9.84
N ARG A 247 20.40 0.22 9.14
CA ARG A 247 20.35 -0.28 7.76
C ARG A 247 19.66 -1.63 7.66
N ALA A 248 19.99 -2.57 8.54
CA ALA A 248 19.37 -3.90 8.55
C ALA A 248 17.86 -3.81 8.77
N SER A 249 17.41 -2.98 9.71
CA SER A 249 15.99 -2.71 9.96
C SER A 249 15.30 -2.06 8.75
N GLY A 250 15.94 -1.07 8.12
CA GLY A 250 15.43 -0.42 6.92
C GLY A 250 15.23 -1.38 5.74
N ILE A 251 16.19 -2.29 5.52
CA ILE A 251 16.10 -3.32 4.47
C ILE A 251 14.95 -4.28 4.74
N GLU A 252 14.75 -4.68 6.00
CA GLU A 252 13.63 -5.58 6.38
C GLU A 252 12.27 -4.92 6.17
N ASN A 253 12.13 -3.64 6.51
CA ASN A 253 10.90 -2.89 6.26
C ASN A 253 10.63 -2.70 4.77
N MET A 254 11.67 -2.43 3.97
CA MET A 254 11.56 -2.38 2.50
C MET A 254 11.12 -3.74 1.93
N LYS A 255 11.65 -4.85 2.44
CA LYS A 255 11.22 -6.21 2.06
C LYS A 255 9.73 -6.43 2.33
N LYS A 256 9.23 -6.01 3.49
CA LYS A 256 7.81 -6.11 3.84
C LYS A 256 6.94 -5.26 2.89
N LEU A 257 7.35 -4.02 2.64
CA LEU A 257 6.63 -3.12 1.74
C LEU A 257 6.59 -3.63 0.30
N CYS A 258 7.69 -4.19 -0.21
CA CYS A 258 7.71 -4.81 -1.54
C CYS A 258 6.82 -6.06 -1.63
N LYS A 259 6.75 -6.88 -0.56
CA LYS A 259 5.81 -8.01 -0.50
C LYS A 259 4.35 -7.54 -0.49
N PHE A 260 4.07 -6.45 0.21
CA PHE A 260 2.74 -5.85 0.28
C PHE A 260 2.29 -5.26 -1.07
N LEU A 261 3.17 -4.49 -1.74
CA LEU A 261 2.85 -3.87 -3.02
C LEU A 261 2.73 -4.88 -4.17
N PHE A 262 3.41 -6.02 -4.07
CA PHE A 262 3.43 -7.07 -5.09
C PHE A 262 3.12 -8.44 -4.48
N PRO A 263 1.85 -8.70 -4.12
CA PRO A 263 1.43 -9.98 -3.51
C PRO A 263 1.45 -11.16 -4.48
N THR A 264 1.75 -10.92 -5.76
CA THR A 264 1.78 -11.94 -6.81
C THR A 264 3.13 -12.68 -6.83
N ASP A 265 3.06 -14.01 -6.75
CA ASP A 265 4.07 -15.00 -7.16
C ASP A 265 5.54 -14.56 -7.03
N ASP A 266 6.01 -14.30 -5.81
CA ASP A 266 7.41 -13.99 -5.47
C ASP A 266 8.01 -12.75 -6.14
N LEU A 267 7.21 -11.94 -6.84
CA LEU A 267 7.69 -10.72 -7.50
C LEU A 267 8.16 -9.71 -6.47
N GLY A 268 7.41 -9.52 -5.38
CA GLY A 268 7.81 -8.67 -4.26
C GLY A 268 9.13 -9.10 -3.62
N SER A 269 9.32 -10.41 -3.44
CA SER A 269 10.58 -10.99 -2.93
C SER A 269 11.75 -10.74 -3.88
N THR A 270 11.51 -10.87 -5.19
CA THR A 270 12.51 -10.62 -6.24
C THR A 270 12.92 -9.14 -6.28
N VAL A 271 11.94 -8.22 -6.30
CA VAL A 271 12.19 -6.77 -6.26
C VAL A 271 12.96 -6.37 -5.01
N ALA A 272 12.56 -6.88 -3.85
CA ALA A 272 13.23 -6.58 -2.59
C ALA A 272 14.68 -7.11 -2.56
N ARG A 273 14.92 -8.30 -3.14
CA ARG A 273 16.27 -8.87 -3.26
C ARG A 273 17.15 -8.06 -4.20
N ILE A 274 16.62 -7.60 -5.34
CA ILE A 274 17.34 -6.70 -6.25
C ILE A 274 17.72 -5.40 -5.54
N ALA A 275 16.78 -4.81 -4.78
CA ALA A 275 17.03 -3.57 -4.04
C ALA A 275 18.09 -3.75 -2.94
N GLU A 276 18.07 -4.87 -2.22
CA GLU A 276 19.09 -5.23 -1.23
C GLU A 276 20.49 -5.31 -1.87
N ILE A 277 20.63 -6.06 -2.97
CA ILE A 277 21.90 -6.21 -3.68
C ILE A 277 22.42 -4.86 -4.20
N LEU A 278 21.53 -4.01 -4.73
CA LEU A 278 21.88 -2.66 -5.19
C LEU A 278 22.34 -1.74 -4.06
N LEU A 279 21.77 -1.86 -2.85
CA LEU A 279 22.17 -1.07 -1.69
C LEU A 279 23.50 -1.52 -1.09
N ASP A 280 23.83 -2.80 -1.22
CA ASP A 280 25.09 -3.38 -0.76
C ASP A 280 26.25 -3.14 -1.74
N ALA A 281 25.96 -2.89 -3.01
CA ALA A 281 26.98 -2.59 -4.02
C ALA A 281 27.68 -1.24 -3.74
N GLU A 282 29.02 -1.21 -3.75
CA GLU A 282 29.83 -0.01 -3.42
C GLU A 282 29.45 1.22 -4.27
N ASN A 283 29.14 1.01 -5.55
CA ASN A 283 28.77 2.07 -6.49
C ASN A 283 27.26 2.17 -6.73
N LYS A 284 26.44 1.38 -6.02
CA LYS A 284 25.00 1.24 -6.27
C LYS A 284 24.67 0.86 -7.72
N GLU A 285 25.56 0.05 -8.30
CA GLU A 285 25.53 -0.44 -9.67
C GLU A 285 25.78 -1.94 -9.64
N ILE A 286 25.01 -2.69 -10.44
CA ILE A 286 25.24 -4.12 -10.64
C ILE A 286 25.03 -4.49 -12.11
N TYR A 287 25.84 -5.40 -12.62
CA TYR A 287 25.64 -5.99 -13.94
C TYR A 287 24.44 -6.94 -13.91
N ILE A 288 23.56 -6.85 -14.91
CA ILE A 288 22.37 -7.73 -14.98
C ILE A 288 22.77 -9.21 -15.01
N ASN A 289 23.94 -9.54 -15.57
CA ASN A 289 24.48 -10.89 -15.56
C ASN A 289 24.82 -11.38 -14.16
N GLU A 290 25.47 -10.56 -13.34
CA GLU A 290 25.80 -10.91 -11.95
C GLU A 290 24.51 -11.06 -11.13
N LEU A 291 23.55 -10.16 -11.36
CA LEU A 291 22.24 -10.23 -10.75
C LEU A 291 21.51 -11.54 -11.12
N SER A 292 21.65 -12.03 -12.35
CA SER A 292 21.03 -13.29 -12.78
C SER A 292 21.62 -14.55 -12.13
N LEU A 293 22.86 -14.49 -11.63
CA LEU A 293 23.50 -15.61 -10.93
C LEU A 293 22.98 -15.81 -9.51
N GLU A 294 22.44 -14.75 -8.89
CA GLU A 294 21.84 -14.80 -7.55
C GLU A 294 20.48 -15.50 -7.52
N PHE A 295 19.85 -15.71 -8.68
CA PHE A 295 18.57 -16.40 -8.79
C PHE A 295 18.78 -17.78 -9.43
N PRO A 296 18.32 -18.88 -8.80
CA PRO A 296 18.48 -20.23 -9.34
C PRO A 296 17.82 -20.36 -10.73
N PRO A 297 18.40 -21.16 -11.66
CA PRO A 297 18.02 -21.18 -13.08
C PRO A 297 16.69 -21.90 -13.40
N GLU A 298 15.79 -22.07 -12.43
CA GLU A 298 14.48 -22.65 -12.67
C GLU A 298 13.62 -21.66 -13.50
N GLN A 299 13.07 -22.16 -14.61
CA GLN A 299 12.79 -21.41 -15.84
C GLN A 299 11.81 -20.23 -15.74
N ASP A 300 11.07 -20.09 -14.63
CA ASP A 300 10.07 -19.03 -14.47
C ASP A 300 10.64 -17.73 -13.85
N HIS A 301 11.82 -17.77 -13.21
CA HIS A 301 12.36 -16.60 -12.51
C HIS A 301 13.02 -15.57 -13.43
N LEU A 302 13.52 -15.96 -14.61
CA LEU A 302 14.10 -15.01 -15.58
C LEU A 302 13.07 -14.00 -16.09
N HIS A 303 11.85 -14.47 -16.38
CA HIS A 303 10.74 -13.58 -16.75
C HIS A 303 10.34 -12.66 -15.60
N ARG A 304 10.40 -13.16 -14.36
CA ARG A 304 10.11 -12.35 -13.16
C ARG A 304 11.19 -11.31 -12.89
N LEU A 305 12.47 -11.65 -13.08
CA LEU A 305 13.60 -10.71 -12.96
C LEU A 305 13.46 -9.56 -13.95
N GLN A 306 13.17 -9.85 -15.22
CA GLN A 306 12.93 -8.81 -16.23
C GLN A 306 11.71 -7.94 -15.88
N THR A 307 10.64 -8.54 -15.38
CA THR A 307 9.44 -7.81 -14.93
C THR A 307 9.76 -6.91 -13.74
N ALA A 308 10.51 -7.41 -12.75
CA ALA A 308 10.96 -6.67 -11.58
C ALA A 308 11.86 -5.48 -11.97
N ILE A 309 12.82 -5.68 -12.87
CA ILE A 309 13.67 -4.61 -13.40
C ILE A 309 12.84 -3.55 -14.14
N THR A 310 11.88 -3.99 -14.96
CA THR A 310 10.99 -3.09 -15.69
C THR A 310 10.14 -2.26 -14.73
N LEU A 311 9.62 -2.87 -13.65
CA LEU A 311 8.90 -2.18 -12.60
C LEU A 311 9.77 -1.17 -11.86
N LEU A 312 10.97 -1.57 -11.41
CA LEU A 312 11.90 -0.68 -10.73
C LEU A 312 12.31 0.53 -11.58
N ASN A 313 12.42 0.36 -12.89
CA ASN A 313 12.66 1.44 -13.84
C ASN A 313 11.40 2.31 -14.03
N ALA A 314 10.20 1.71 -14.05
CA ALA A 314 8.93 2.43 -14.15
C ALA A 314 8.65 3.30 -12.91
N PHE A 315 9.10 2.90 -11.72
CA PHE A 315 9.06 3.71 -10.51
C PHE A 315 10.20 4.74 -10.42
N GLU A 316 11.06 4.82 -11.44
CA GLU A 316 12.23 5.70 -11.49
C GLU A 316 13.26 5.46 -10.36
N ILE A 317 13.21 4.31 -9.70
CA ILE A 317 14.14 3.92 -8.62
C ILE A 317 15.49 3.49 -9.20
N THR A 318 15.47 2.86 -10.37
CA THR A 318 16.67 2.38 -11.07
C THR A 318 16.72 2.92 -12.50
N GLU A 319 17.92 2.97 -13.06
CA GLU A 319 18.17 3.30 -14.46
C GLU A 319 19.03 2.21 -15.07
N ILE A 320 18.66 1.77 -16.27
CA ILE A 320 19.46 0.83 -17.05
C ILE A 320 20.45 1.64 -17.88
N VAL A 321 21.73 1.55 -17.54
CA VAL A 321 22.83 2.21 -18.24
C VAL A 321 23.53 1.19 -19.11
N CYS A 322 23.71 1.50 -20.40
CA CYS A 322 24.52 0.71 -21.31
C CYS A 322 25.91 1.35 -21.39
N ASP A 323 26.94 0.60 -21.01
CA ASP A 323 28.30 1.15 -20.84
C ASP A 323 29.01 1.53 -22.16
N GLU A 324 28.53 1.04 -23.31
CA GLU A 324 29.07 1.41 -24.63
C GLU A 324 27.97 1.44 -25.71
N GLU A 325 28.14 2.29 -26.73
CA GLU A 325 27.28 2.31 -27.93
C GLU A 325 27.23 0.92 -28.57
N LEU A 326 26.13 0.19 -28.32
CA LEU A 326 25.90 -1.15 -28.83
C LEU A 326 25.91 -1.11 -30.37
N LYS A 327 26.98 -1.66 -30.98
CA LYS A 327 26.94 -2.06 -32.38
C LYS A 327 25.97 -3.23 -32.48
N GLU A 328 25.02 -3.14 -33.42
CA GLU A 328 23.98 -4.16 -33.65
C GLU A 328 24.58 -5.57 -33.61
N GLY A 329 24.24 -6.34 -32.57
CA GLY A 329 24.54 -7.78 -32.49
C GLY A 329 25.51 -8.23 -31.39
N GLN A 330 25.93 -7.40 -30.43
CA GLN A 330 26.75 -7.88 -29.30
C GLN A 330 26.22 -7.49 -27.92
N ASN A 331 25.81 -8.55 -27.21
CA ASN A 331 25.84 -8.84 -25.78
C ASN A 331 24.96 -8.01 -24.83
N GLU A 332 23.94 -8.70 -24.29
CA GLU A 332 23.23 -8.37 -23.05
C GLU A 332 24.18 -8.28 -21.85
N ASP A 333 25.42 -8.80 -21.97
CA ASP A 333 26.43 -8.84 -20.91
C ASP A 333 26.95 -7.48 -20.42
N LYS A 334 26.52 -6.38 -21.03
CA LYS A 334 26.97 -5.02 -20.69
C LYS A 334 25.88 -4.11 -20.12
N MET A 335 24.72 -4.67 -19.80
CA MET A 335 23.66 -3.88 -19.15
C MET A 335 23.97 -3.73 -17.66
N ILE A 336 24.05 -2.48 -17.20
CA ILE A 336 24.23 -2.11 -15.80
C ILE A 336 22.93 -1.56 -15.27
N LEU A 337 22.48 -2.10 -14.13
CA LEU A 337 21.38 -1.53 -13.37
C LEU A 337 21.96 -0.61 -12.31
N ARG A 338 21.66 0.69 -12.39
CA ARG A 338 22.12 1.73 -11.46
C ARG A 338 20.97 2.22 -10.60
N LEU A 339 21.17 2.36 -9.29
CA LEU A 339 20.20 2.99 -8.42
C LEU A 339 20.20 4.51 -8.65
N LYS A 340 19.04 5.10 -8.94
CA LYS A 340 18.88 6.55 -9.02
C LYS A 340 18.82 7.10 -7.60
N VAL A 341 19.97 7.45 -7.07
CA VAL A 341 20.06 8.22 -5.83
C VAL A 341 20.05 9.68 -6.23
N ASP A 342 18.94 10.36 -5.94
CA ASP A 342 18.75 11.78 -6.20
C ASP A 342 19.98 12.57 -5.71
N SER A 343 20.81 12.99 -6.68
CA SER A 343 22.05 13.74 -6.47
C SER A 343 21.83 15.25 -6.58
#